data_AF-A0A6M4HDP7-F1
#
_entry.id   AF-A0A6M4HDP7-F1
#
_cell.length_a   1.000
_cell.length_b   1.000
_cell.length_c   1.000
_cell.angle_alpha   90.00
_cell.angle_beta   90.00
_cell.angle_gamma   90.00
#
_symmetry.space_group_name_H-M   'P 1'
#
loop_
_entity.id
_entity.type
_entity.pdbx_description
1 polymer ?
#
loop_
_entity_poly.entity_id
_entity_poly.type
_entity_poly.pdbx_seq_one_letter_code
_entity_poly.pdbx_strand_id
1 'polypeptide(L)'
;MSGSHVPSGLWEQWATSAQSLIRAVFGEVSPHYQNFVKALSDCSGYDHQVHVLKGIFQSAKEDFDGGYVFNVDLRVSGEVFGDFVTLARQALSEGHKDVAAVLACAALEDALKRYAATNGLEVGDKVMQEVVNALKAKGLVSGAQKSLLDAMPKIRDYAMHANWDKIAAPDVNSVIAFVESLLLTKFSNG
;
A
#
# COMPACT_ATOMS: atom_id res chain seq x y z
N MET A 1 15.80 -35.63 -31.09
CA MET A 1 15.38 -35.39 -29.70
C MET A 1 14.03 -34.72 -29.78
N SER A 2 12.95 -35.40 -29.36
CA SER A 2 11.61 -34.81 -29.33
C SER A 2 11.57 -33.79 -28.18
N GLY A 3 11.63 -32.51 -28.49
CA GLY A 3 11.49 -31.47 -27.48
C GLY A 3 10.10 -31.55 -26.85
N SER A 4 10.04 -31.66 -25.52
CA SER A 4 8.80 -31.43 -24.78
C SER A 4 8.32 -30.00 -25.08
N HIS A 5 7.06 -29.90 -25.49
CA HIS A 5 6.42 -28.63 -25.84
C HIS A 5 5.30 -28.37 -24.84
N VAL A 6 5.28 -27.18 -24.25
CA VAL A 6 4.20 -26.78 -23.34
C VAL A 6 3.03 -26.27 -24.18
N PRO A 7 1.79 -26.73 -23.97
CA PRO A 7 0.63 -26.25 -24.73
C PRO A 7 0.55 -24.72 -24.73
N SER A 8 0.45 -24.12 -25.92
CA SER A 8 0.61 -22.67 -26.13
C SER A 8 -0.26 -21.82 -25.20
N GLY A 9 -1.55 -22.15 -25.10
CA GLY A 9 -2.49 -21.36 -24.32
C GLY A 9 -2.16 -21.22 -22.83
N LEU A 10 -1.51 -22.21 -22.20
CA LEU A 10 -1.24 -22.17 -20.76
C LEU A 10 0.02 -21.36 -20.42
N TRP A 11 1.09 -21.52 -21.19
CA TRP A 11 2.33 -20.81 -20.90
C TRP A 11 2.28 -19.36 -21.36
N GLU A 12 1.59 -19.06 -22.46
CA GLU A 12 1.40 -17.69 -22.95
C GLU A 12 0.55 -16.88 -21.98
N GLN A 13 -0.52 -17.48 -21.43
CA GLN A 13 -1.35 -16.85 -20.39
C GLN A 13 -0.51 -16.51 -19.16
N TRP A 14 0.26 -17.49 -18.65
CA TRP A 14 1.13 -17.27 -17.50
C TRP A 14 2.19 -16.19 -17.78
N ALA A 15 2.84 -16.25 -18.95
CA ALA A 15 3.90 -15.30 -19.32
C ALA A 15 3.37 -13.88 -19.45
N THR A 16 2.16 -13.71 -20.01
CA THR A 16 1.49 -12.41 -20.10
C THR A 16 1.20 -11.84 -18.71
N SER A 17 0.67 -12.65 -17.80
CA SER A 17 0.45 -12.22 -16.41
C SER A 17 1.75 -11.88 -15.68
N ALA A 18 2.80 -12.70 -15.86
CA ALA A 18 4.11 -12.47 -15.27
C ALA A 18 4.77 -11.18 -15.79
N GLN A 19 4.71 -10.90 -17.10
CA GLN A 19 5.20 -9.66 -17.68
C GLN A 19 4.50 -8.43 -17.10
N SER A 20 3.17 -8.47 -16.98
CA SER A 20 2.39 -7.38 -16.40
C SER A 20 2.80 -7.09 -14.95
N LEU A 21 2.97 -8.14 -14.14
CA LEU A 21 3.39 -8.02 -12.75
C LEU A 21 4.81 -7.46 -12.62
N ILE A 22 5.76 -7.99 -13.39
CA ILE A 22 7.15 -7.50 -13.39
C ILE A 22 7.18 -6.01 -13.78
N ARG A 23 6.38 -5.60 -14.77
CA ARG A 23 6.27 -4.18 -15.16
C ARG A 23 5.74 -3.31 -14.02
N ALA A 24 4.68 -3.74 -13.36
CA ALA A 24 4.05 -2.97 -12.30
C ALA A 24 4.99 -2.78 -11.10
N VAL A 25 5.77 -3.81 -10.77
CA VAL A 25 6.66 -3.83 -9.60
C VAL A 25 7.99 -3.11 -9.89
N PHE A 26 8.64 -3.41 -11.02
CA PHE A 26 10.01 -2.97 -11.29
C PHE A 26 10.10 -1.86 -12.34
N GLY A 27 9.04 -1.62 -13.10
CA GLY A 27 9.04 -0.65 -14.21
C GLY A 27 9.72 -1.16 -15.49
N GLU A 28 9.45 -0.48 -16.60
CA GLU A 28 9.90 -0.92 -17.94
C GLU A 28 11.41 -0.82 -18.17
N VAL A 29 12.10 0.02 -17.39
CA VAL A 29 13.55 0.21 -17.49
C VAL A 29 14.32 -0.86 -16.70
N SER A 30 13.64 -1.67 -15.89
CA SER A 30 14.29 -2.65 -15.03
C SER A 30 14.93 -3.80 -15.81
N PRO A 31 16.07 -4.35 -15.32
CA PRO A 31 16.66 -5.55 -15.91
C PRO A 31 15.67 -6.73 -15.93
N HIS A 32 14.83 -6.89 -14.90
CA HIS A 32 13.81 -7.94 -14.86
C HIS A 32 12.82 -7.81 -16.01
N TYR A 33 12.26 -6.62 -16.24
CA TYR A 33 11.28 -6.41 -17.29
C TYR A 33 11.90 -6.58 -18.69
N GLN A 34 13.04 -5.94 -18.95
CA GLN A 34 13.70 -6.00 -20.25
C GLN A 34 14.13 -7.43 -20.63
N ASN A 35 14.70 -8.17 -19.67
CA ASN A 35 15.10 -9.55 -19.91
C ASN A 35 13.88 -10.47 -20.11
N PHE A 36 12.80 -10.26 -19.36
CA PHE A 36 11.57 -11.04 -19.52
C PHE A 36 10.92 -10.82 -20.88
N VAL A 37 10.79 -9.57 -21.32
CA VAL A 37 10.22 -9.23 -22.65
C VAL A 37 11.04 -9.84 -23.77
N LYS A 38 12.37 -9.77 -23.69
CA LYS A 38 13.27 -10.37 -24.67
C LYS A 38 13.15 -11.90 -24.69
N ALA A 39 13.13 -12.55 -23.53
CA ALA A 39 12.95 -14.00 -23.45
C ALA A 39 11.57 -14.43 -23.97
N LEU A 40 10.55 -13.59 -23.79
CA LEU A 40 9.19 -13.86 -24.27
C LEU A 40 9.09 -13.75 -25.79
N SER A 41 9.73 -12.73 -26.40
CA SER A 41 9.74 -12.59 -27.86
C SER A 41 10.41 -13.76 -28.58
N ASP A 42 11.39 -14.39 -27.93
CA ASP A 42 12.16 -15.51 -28.48
C ASP A 42 11.54 -16.87 -28.12
N CYS A 43 10.47 -16.91 -27.30
CA CYS A 43 9.84 -18.14 -26.82
C CYS A 43 8.78 -18.65 -27.81
N SER A 44 8.95 -19.89 -28.27
CA SER A 44 8.01 -20.59 -29.14
C SER A 44 7.37 -21.80 -28.44
N GLY A 45 7.31 -21.80 -27.11
CA GLY A 45 6.66 -22.84 -26.29
C GLY A 45 7.50 -24.10 -26.03
N TYR A 46 8.77 -24.11 -26.43
CA TYR A 46 9.67 -25.19 -26.03
C TYR A 46 9.96 -25.11 -24.53
N ASP A 47 9.99 -26.27 -23.87
CA ASP A 47 10.15 -26.38 -22.43
C ASP A 47 11.35 -25.57 -21.88
N HIS A 48 12.51 -25.67 -22.54
CA HIS A 48 13.70 -24.93 -22.14
C HIS A 48 13.54 -23.40 -22.22
N GLN A 49 12.76 -22.87 -23.16
CA GLN A 49 12.47 -21.44 -23.28
C GLN A 49 11.50 -20.97 -22.19
N VAL A 50 10.47 -21.77 -21.93
CA VAL A 50 9.52 -21.52 -20.83
C VAL A 50 10.25 -21.57 -19.47
N HIS A 51 11.25 -22.43 -19.32
CA HIS A 51 12.12 -22.46 -18.14
C HIS A 51 12.95 -21.19 -17.95
N VAL A 52 13.43 -20.57 -19.04
CA VAL A 52 14.12 -19.26 -18.97
C VAL A 52 13.18 -18.18 -18.45
N LEU A 53 11.94 -18.11 -18.97
CA LEU A 53 10.93 -17.17 -18.48
C LEU A 53 10.66 -17.36 -16.99
N LYS A 54 10.50 -18.61 -16.53
CA LYS A 54 10.31 -18.94 -15.11
C LYS A 54 11.50 -18.51 -14.25
N GLY A 55 12.73 -18.71 -14.72
CA GLY A 55 13.94 -18.28 -14.01
C GLY A 55 13.99 -16.77 -13.80
N ILE A 56 13.67 -15.99 -14.83
CA ILE A 56 13.63 -14.52 -14.74
C ILE A 56 12.53 -14.07 -13.76
N PHE A 57 11.35 -14.69 -13.83
CA PHE A 57 10.26 -14.41 -12.90
C PHE A 57 10.62 -14.75 -11.45
N GLN A 58 11.29 -15.88 -11.22
CA GLN A 58 11.72 -16.30 -9.89
C GLN A 58 12.76 -15.35 -9.29
N SER A 59 13.73 -14.89 -10.09
CA SER A 59 14.66 -13.83 -9.67
C SER A 59 13.94 -12.53 -9.33
N ALA A 60 12.99 -12.09 -10.17
CA ALA A 60 12.19 -10.90 -9.87
C ALA A 60 11.38 -11.07 -8.56
N LYS A 61 10.89 -12.28 -8.28
CA LYS A 61 10.23 -12.58 -7.01
C LYS A 61 11.19 -12.52 -5.82
N GLU A 62 12.38 -13.10 -5.92
CA GLU A 62 13.37 -13.09 -4.85
C GLU A 62 13.84 -11.68 -4.53
N ASP A 63 14.05 -10.83 -5.54
CA ASP A 63 14.43 -9.43 -5.36
C ASP A 63 13.26 -8.61 -4.79
N PHE A 64 12.02 -8.94 -5.14
CA PHE A 64 10.83 -8.39 -4.51
C PHE A 64 10.76 -8.75 -3.02
N ASP A 65 10.81 -10.04 -2.69
CA ASP A 65 10.71 -10.52 -1.32
C ASP A 65 11.90 -10.02 -0.47
N GLY A 66 13.09 -9.89 -1.07
CA GLY A 66 14.31 -9.38 -0.45
C GLY A 66 14.35 -7.86 -0.26
N GLY A 67 13.34 -7.12 -0.74
CA GLY A 67 13.23 -5.68 -0.53
C GLY A 67 14.08 -4.82 -1.48
N TYR A 68 14.60 -5.39 -2.57
CA TYR A 68 15.46 -4.69 -3.56
C TYR A 68 14.67 -3.88 -4.60
N VAL A 69 13.36 -3.68 -4.40
CA VAL A 69 12.49 -2.90 -5.28
C VAL A 69 12.59 -1.43 -4.92
N PHE A 70 13.42 -0.69 -5.67
CA PHE A 70 13.59 0.76 -5.55
C PHE A 70 12.45 1.58 -6.19
N ASN A 71 11.20 1.15 -5.99
CA ASN A 71 10.04 2.03 -6.16
C ASN A 71 9.38 2.21 -4.79
N VAL A 72 10.14 2.91 -3.95
CA VAL A 72 9.84 3.26 -2.56
C VAL A 72 8.47 3.93 -2.44
N ASP A 73 8.03 4.68 -3.47
CA ASP A 73 6.78 5.44 -3.40
C ASP A 73 5.52 4.55 -3.44
N LEU A 74 5.57 3.38 -4.07
CA LEU A 74 4.43 2.46 -4.16
C LEU A 74 4.41 1.42 -3.02
N ARG A 75 5.57 0.91 -2.58
CA ARG A 75 5.66 -0.09 -1.48
C ARG A 75 5.58 0.51 -0.08
N VAL A 76 6.24 1.64 0.14
CA VAL A 76 6.23 2.31 1.47
C VAL A 76 4.84 2.87 1.79
N SER A 77 3.98 3.06 0.78
CA SER A 77 2.63 3.59 0.98
C SER A 77 1.57 2.56 1.35
N GLY A 78 1.86 1.26 1.33
CA GLY A 78 0.88 0.21 1.63
C GLY A 78 1.28 -0.63 2.84
N GLU A 79 2.53 -1.08 2.86
CA GLU A 79 3.04 -2.02 3.89
C GLU A 79 3.20 -1.32 5.25
N VAL A 80 3.80 -0.13 5.31
CA VAL A 80 4.05 0.56 6.60
C VAL A 80 2.76 1.03 7.30
N PHE A 81 1.70 1.39 6.55
CA PHE A 81 0.41 1.76 7.17
C PHE A 81 -0.39 0.56 7.63
N GLY A 82 -0.37 -0.52 6.83
CA GLY A 82 -0.90 -1.81 7.26
C GLY A 82 -0.25 -2.22 8.58
N ASP A 83 1.06 -2.03 8.72
CA ASP A 83 1.80 -2.36 9.93
C ASP A 83 1.41 -1.48 11.12
N PHE A 84 1.35 -0.15 10.97
CA PHE A 84 0.92 0.71 12.09
C PHE A 84 -0.53 0.48 12.53
N VAL A 85 -1.43 0.24 11.58
CA VAL A 85 -2.84 -0.07 11.89
C VAL A 85 -2.95 -1.45 12.54
N THR A 86 -2.19 -2.43 12.06
CA THR A 86 -2.13 -3.79 12.64
C THR A 86 -1.56 -3.76 14.05
N LEU A 87 -0.44 -3.05 14.26
CA LEU A 87 0.16 -2.87 15.58
C LEU A 87 -0.75 -2.08 16.51
N ALA A 88 -1.45 -1.06 16.02
CA ALA A 88 -2.43 -0.32 16.82
C ALA A 88 -3.58 -1.24 17.27
N ARG A 89 -4.10 -2.08 16.37
CA ARG A 89 -5.14 -3.05 16.66
C ARG A 89 -4.69 -4.09 17.68
N GLN A 90 -3.48 -4.64 17.51
CA GLN A 90 -2.91 -5.59 18.45
C GLN A 90 -2.71 -4.95 19.84
N ALA A 91 -2.05 -3.80 19.90
CA ALA A 91 -1.85 -3.06 21.15
C ALA A 91 -3.18 -2.76 21.85
N LEU A 92 -4.23 -2.37 21.11
CA LEU A 92 -5.54 -2.12 21.71
C LEU A 92 -6.16 -3.41 22.27
N SER A 93 -6.04 -4.53 21.56
CA SER A 93 -6.55 -5.84 22.02
C SER A 93 -5.83 -6.36 23.26
N GLU A 94 -4.56 -6.00 23.43
CA GLU A 94 -3.74 -6.34 24.60
C GLU A 94 -3.94 -5.36 25.77
N GLY A 95 -4.80 -4.34 25.61
CA GLY A 95 -5.08 -3.33 26.64
C GLY A 95 -4.10 -2.16 26.67
N HIS A 96 -3.15 -2.10 25.73
CA HIS A 96 -2.20 -1.00 25.55
C HIS A 96 -2.81 0.17 24.76
N LYS A 97 -3.88 0.77 25.31
CA LYS A 97 -4.65 1.87 24.69
C LYS A 97 -3.79 3.02 24.19
N ASP A 98 -2.83 3.46 24.98
CA ASP A 98 -2.04 4.67 24.68
C ASP A 98 -1.06 4.42 23.52
N VAL A 99 -0.45 3.23 23.50
CA VAL A 99 0.37 2.76 22.37
C VAL A 99 -0.47 2.68 21.10
N ALA A 100 -1.66 2.09 21.20
CA ALA A 100 -2.60 2.01 20.09
C ALA A 100 -3.03 3.39 19.58
N ALA A 101 -3.27 4.35 20.49
CA ALA A 101 -3.65 5.72 20.13
C ALA A 101 -2.55 6.41 19.31
N VAL A 102 -1.29 6.29 19.74
CA VAL A 102 -0.14 6.89 19.04
C VAL A 102 0.00 6.30 17.64
N LEU A 103 0.00 4.97 17.52
CA LEU A 103 0.14 4.27 16.24
C LEU A 103 -1.02 4.58 15.27
N ALA A 104 -2.26 4.53 15.76
CA ALA A 104 -3.44 4.81 14.95
C ALA A 104 -3.48 6.26 14.45
N CYS A 105 -3.09 7.23 15.29
CA CYS A 105 -3.09 8.64 14.91
C CYS A 105 -1.95 8.98 13.94
N ALA A 106 -0.78 8.35 14.09
CA ALA A 106 0.32 8.48 13.12
C ALA A 106 -0.09 7.93 11.74
N ALA A 107 -0.71 6.75 11.71
CA ALA A 107 -1.23 6.16 10.49
C ALA A 107 -2.31 7.04 9.83
N LEU A 108 -3.21 7.62 10.63
CA LEU A 108 -4.24 8.52 10.13
C LEU A 108 -3.66 9.78 9.47
N GLU A 109 -2.74 10.47 10.15
CA GLU A 109 -2.18 11.72 9.64
C GLU A 109 -1.45 11.51 8.32
N ASP A 110 -0.64 10.47 8.22
CA ASP A 110 0.08 10.15 6.99
C ASP A 110 -0.87 9.74 5.85
N ALA A 111 -1.84 8.86 6.12
CA ALA A 111 -2.81 8.41 5.12
C ALA A 111 -3.63 9.57 4.54
N LEU A 112 -4.03 10.54 5.37
CA LEU A 112 -4.74 11.74 4.92
C LEU A 112 -3.85 12.65 4.08
N LYS A 113 -2.59 12.86 4.47
CA LYS A 113 -1.63 13.68 3.71
C LYS A 113 -1.36 13.08 2.33
N ARG A 114 -1.18 11.76 2.25
CA ARG A 114 -1.01 11.06 0.97
C ARG A 114 -2.26 11.10 0.12
N TYR A 115 -3.43 10.84 0.70
CA TYR A 115 -4.68 10.93 -0.04
C TYR A 115 -4.88 12.32 -0.64
N ALA A 116 -4.53 13.37 0.11
CA ALA A 116 -4.53 14.74 -0.39
C ALA A 116 -3.51 14.93 -1.53
N ALA A 117 -2.26 14.47 -1.35
CA ALA A 117 -1.19 14.58 -2.35
C ALA A 117 -1.53 13.87 -3.68
N THR A 118 -2.03 12.64 -3.63
CA THR A 118 -2.48 11.89 -4.82
C THR A 118 -3.61 12.60 -5.56
N ASN A 119 -4.39 13.42 -4.86
CA ASN A 119 -5.42 14.27 -5.46
C ASN A 119 -4.89 15.68 -5.79
N GLY A 120 -3.58 15.92 -5.85
CA GLY A 120 -2.99 17.20 -6.23
C GLY A 120 -3.22 18.32 -5.21
N LEU A 121 -3.26 18.01 -3.92
CA LEU A 121 -3.28 19.01 -2.84
C LEU A 121 -1.90 19.07 -2.18
N GLU A 122 -1.34 20.27 -2.09
CA GLU A 122 -0.07 20.49 -1.37
C GLU A 122 -0.33 20.66 0.13
N VAL A 123 -0.05 19.60 0.90
CA VAL A 123 -0.35 19.52 2.35
C VAL A 123 0.77 18.93 3.21
N GLY A 124 1.97 18.71 2.65
CA GLY A 124 3.07 18.01 3.35
C GLY A 124 3.40 18.62 4.71
N ASP A 125 3.62 19.94 4.75
CA ASP A 125 3.98 20.68 5.97
C ASP A 125 2.77 21.18 6.77
N LYS A 126 1.55 20.86 6.33
CA LYS A 126 0.34 21.33 6.99
C LYS A 126 -0.01 20.48 8.20
N VAL A 127 -0.59 21.12 9.21
CA VAL A 127 -1.15 20.43 10.37
C VAL A 127 -2.38 19.63 9.96
N MET A 128 -2.66 18.55 10.68
CA MET A 128 -3.75 17.62 10.37
C MET A 128 -5.12 18.29 10.16
N GLN A 129 -5.43 19.34 10.92
CA GLN A 129 -6.69 20.07 10.75
C GLN A 129 -6.80 20.79 9.39
N GLU A 130 -5.68 21.33 8.88
CA GLU A 130 -5.64 21.94 7.56
C GLU A 130 -5.74 20.89 6.44
N VAL A 131 -5.11 19.73 6.63
CA VAL A 131 -5.23 18.58 5.70
C VAL A 131 -6.70 18.16 5.58
N VAL A 132 -7.38 17.97 6.72
CA VAL A 132 -8.80 17.61 6.78
C VAL A 132 -9.67 18.67 6.09
N ASN A 133 -9.42 19.95 6.36
CA ASN A 133 -10.16 21.05 5.74
C ASN A 133 -9.97 21.06 4.22
N ALA A 134 -8.76 20.83 3.71
CA ALA A 134 -8.48 20.76 2.28
C ALA A 134 -9.22 19.59 1.62
N LEU A 135 -9.21 18.41 2.24
CA LEU A 135 -9.95 17.23 1.76
C LEU A 135 -11.46 17.49 1.72
N LYS A 136 -12.01 18.15 2.76
CA LYS A 136 -13.43 18.52 2.84
C LYS A 136 -13.81 19.55 1.77
N ALA A 137 -12.99 20.56 1.56
CA ALA A 137 -13.21 21.63 0.59
C ALA A 137 -13.20 21.09 -0.85
N LYS A 138 -12.31 20.12 -1.14
CA LYS A 138 -12.24 19.46 -2.45
C LYS A 138 -13.31 18.38 -2.65
N GLY A 139 -14.14 18.10 -1.65
CA GLY A 139 -15.19 17.08 -1.73
C GLY A 139 -14.68 15.64 -1.73
N LEU A 140 -13.42 15.42 -1.34
CA LEU A 140 -12.76 14.11 -1.36
C LEU A 140 -13.21 13.19 -0.21
N VAL A 141 -13.86 13.78 0.80
CA VAL A 141 -14.52 13.10 1.92
C VAL A 141 -15.95 13.61 2.04
N SER A 142 -16.91 12.73 2.34
CA SER A 142 -18.34 13.06 2.34
C SER A 142 -19.12 12.34 3.44
N GLY A 143 -20.32 12.85 3.76
CA GLY A 143 -21.24 12.24 4.72
C GLY A 143 -20.58 11.94 6.06
N ALA A 144 -20.70 10.68 6.51
CA ALA A 144 -20.17 10.20 7.77
C ALA A 144 -18.65 10.41 7.94
N GLN A 145 -17.87 10.37 6.85
CA GLN A 145 -16.43 10.61 6.92
C GLN A 145 -16.10 12.03 7.39
N LYS A 146 -16.91 13.03 7.00
CA LYS A 146 -16.67 14.41 7.44
C LYS A 146 -16.82 14.54 8.95
N SER A 147 -17.89 13.96 9.50
CA SER A 147 -18.18 14.02 10.94
C SER A 147 -17.12 13.31 11.77
N LEU A 148 -16.63 12.15 11.31
CA LEU A 148 -15.53 11.45 11.97
C LEU A 148 -14.25 12.30 11.97
N LEU A 149 -13.91 12.89 10.83
CA LEU A 149 -12.73 13.74 10.69
C LEU A 149 -12.82 15.07 11.47
N ASP A 150 -13.99 15.48 11.97
CA ASP A 150 -14.09 16.63 12.89
C ASP A 150 -13.54 16.31 14.29
N ALA A 151 -13.64 15.05 14.72
CA ALA A 151 -13.19 14.63 16.05
C ALA A 151 -11.73 14.15 16.08
N MET A 152 -11.26 13.53 15.00
CA MET A 152 -9.95 12.86 14.97
C MET A 152 -8.72 13.75 15.17
N PRO A 153 -8.66 15.01 14.68
CA PRO A 153 -7.54 15.89 14.98
C PRO A 153 -7.32 16.10 16.48
N LYS A 154 -8.42 16.19 17.24
CA LYS A 154 -8.38 16.35 18.69
C LYS A 154 -7.88 15.08 19.40
N ILE A 155 -8.31 13.90 18.94
CA ILE A 155 -7.80 12.61 19.46
C ILE A 155 -6.30 12.49 19.21
N ARG A 156 -5.86 12.85 18.00
CA ARG A 156 -4.43 12.86 17.63
C ARG A 156 -3.64 13.81 18.50
N ASP A 157 -4.12 15.02 18.74
CA ASP A 157 -3.42 15.98 19.61
C ASP A 157 -3.33 15.48 21.05
N TYR A 158 -4.39 14.86 21.57
CA TYR A 158 -4.31 14.23 22.89
C TYR A 158 -3.25 13.14 22.93
N ALA A 159 -3.16 12.29 21.89
CA ALA A 159 -2.17 11.21 21.84
C ALA A 159 -0.74 11.73 21.74
N MET A 160 -0.49 12.75 20.91
CA MET A 160 0.85 13.31 20.71
C MET A 160 1.33 14.19 21.88
N HIS A 161 0.41 14.65 22.72
CA HIS A 161 0.70 15.44 23.90
C HIS A 161 0.48 14.67 25.21
N ALA A 162 0.38 13.34 25.15
CA ALA A 162 0.27 12.46 26.30
C ALA A 162 -0.91 12.76 27.26
N ASN A 163 -2.02 13.29 26.73
CA ASN A 163 -3.26 13.54 27.48
C ASN A 163 -4.13 12.26 27.53
N TRP A 164 -3.60 11.19 28.12
CA TRP A 164 -4.19 9.84 28.05
C TRP A 164 -5.56 9.72 28.72
N ASP A 165 -5.81 10.56 29.73
CA ASP A 165 -7.08 10.69 30.45
C ASP A 165 -8.23 11.16 29.54
N LYS A 166 -7.91 11.80 28.42
CA LYS A 166 -8.88 12.34 27.46
C LYS A 166 -9.15 11.42 26.27
N ILE A 167 -8.58 10.21 26.27
CA ILE A 167 -8.71 9.24 25.19
C ILE A 167 -9.27 7.95 25.76
N ALA A 168 -10.41 7.48 25.26
CA ALA A 168 -10.97 6.18 25.59
C ALA A 168 -10.66 5.14 24.49
N ALA A 169 -10.71 3.85 24.84
CA ALA A 169 -10.50 2.77 23.87
C ALA A 169 -11.46 2.84 22.64
N PRO A 170 -12.74 3.24 22.79
CA PRO A 170 -13.62 3.46 21.63
C PRO A 170 -13.14 4.57 20.68
N ASP A 171 -12.51 5.62 21.20
CA ASP A 171 -11.94 6.69 20.38
C ASP A 171 -10.83 6.14 19.50
N VAL A 172 -9.91 5.35 20.10
CA VAL A 172 -8.81 4.69 19.38
C VAL A 172 -9.35 3.73 18.32
N ASN A 173 -10.34 2.90 18.67
CA ASN A 173 -10.96 1.97 17.73
C ASN A 173 -11.63 2.70 16.55
N SER A 174 -12.22 3.89 16.79
CA SER A 174 -12.81 4.71 15.73
C SER A 174 -11.77 5.23 14.74
N VAL A 175 -10.57 5.60 15.22
CA VAL A 175 -9.45 6.01 14.37
C VAL A 175 -8.97 4.82 13.55
N ILE A 176 -8.70 3.68 14.18
CA ILE A 176 -8.25 2.44 13.49
C ILE A 176 -9.23 2.07 12.37
N ALA A 177 -10.53 1.97 12.67
CA ALA A 177 -11.54 1.59 11.70
C ALA A 177 -11.64 2.57 10.52
N PHE A 178 -11.48 3.87 10.78
CA PHE A 178 -11.47 4.87 9.73
C PHE A 178 -10.26 4.73 8.81
N VAL A 179 -9.06 4.53 9.37
CA VAL A 179 -7.84 4.36 8.57
C VAL A 179 -7.95 3.11 7.71
N GLU A 180 -8.41 1.98 8.25
CA GLU A 180 -8.65 0.77 7.46
C GLU A 180 -9.62 0.99 6.31
N SER A 181 -10.74 1.66 6.58
CA SER A 181 -11.73 1.99 5.54
C SER A 181 -11.13 2.91 4.47
N LEU A 182 -10.31 3.88 4.87
CA LEU A 182 -9.64 4.80 3.95
C LEU A 182 -8.65 4.05 3.05
N LEU A 183 -7.80 3.20 3.64
CA LEU A 183 -6.84 2.36 2.90
C LEU A 183 -7.54 1.46 1.89
N LEU A 184 -8.57 0.74 2.34
CA LEU A 184 -9.34 -0.17 1.48
C LEU A 184 -10.02 0.55 0.31
N THR A 185 -10.58 1.73 0.56
CA THR A 185 -11.41 2.43 -0.46
C THR A 185 -10.62 3.37 -1.36
N LYS A 186 -9.47 3.89 -0.91
CA LYS A 186 -8.70 4.93 -1.62
C LYS A 186 -7.34 4.45 -2.13
N PHE A 187 -6.82 3.32 -1.63
CA PHE A 187 -5.48 2.85 -1.94
C PHE A 187 -5.42 1.42 -2.52
N SER A 188 -6.48 0.61 -2.40
CA SER A 188 -6.49 -0.79 -2.89
C SER A 188 -6.90 -0.98 -4.36
N ASN A 189 -7.24 0.08 -5.10
CA ASN A 189 -7.68 0.00 -6.51
C ASN A 189 -6.63 0.55 -7.50
N GLY A 190 -5.33 0.40 -7.18
CA GLY A 190 -4.21 0.76 -8.07
C GLY A 190 -3.82 -0.38 -9.00
#